data_AF-A0A930SX73-F1
#
_entry.id   AF-A0A930SX73-F1
#
_cell.length_a   1.000
_cell.length_b   1.000
_cell.length_c   1.000
_cell.angle_alpha   90.00
_cell.angle_beta   90.00
_cell.angle_gamma   90.00
#
_symmetry.space_group_name_H-M   'P 1'
#
loop_
_entity.id
_entity.type
_entity.pdbx_description
1 polymer ?
#
loop_
_entity_poly.entity_id
_entity_poly.type
_entity_poly.pdbx_seq_one_letter_code
_entity_poly.pdbx_strand_id
1 'polypeptide(L)'
;MDKLKMHSPNLTQQNIQKLFELFPHCVTESQDAKGQLHRTIDFDLLKQELSERIVEGPQERYQLNWPGKREALLTANAPIAKTLRPCREESVNFDSTQNLFIEGDNLDALKLLQETYLGQVKMIYIDPPYNTGKDFIYNDDFAEDTEDYLIRSNQKDEAGNRLVANTDANGRFHSDWLSMMYSR
;
A
#
# COMPACT_ATOMS: atom_id res chain seq x y z
N MET A 1 -13.37 -9.08 28.74
CA MET A 1 -13.14 -9.80 27.47
C MET A 1 -12.72 -8.77 26.46
N ASP A 2 -11.43 -8.65 26.19
CA ASP A 2 -10.94 -7.78 25.12
C ASP A 2 -11.40 -8.34 23.78
N LYS A 3 -12.19 -7.56 23.04
CA LYS A 3 -12.58 -7.91 21.67
C LYS A 3 -11.31 -7.86 20.82
N LEU A 4 -10.85 -9.03 20.37
CA LEU A 4 -9.78 -9.14 19.37
C LEU A 4 -10.19 -8.33 18.14
N LYS A 5 -9.38 -7.34 17.78
CA LYS A 5 -9.56 -6.59 16.53
C LYS A 5 -9.18 -7.52 15.40
N MET A 6 -10.16 -7.94 14.60
CA MET A 6 -9.99 -8.86 13.46
C MET A 6 -9.43 -8.13 12.22
N HIS A 7 -8.53 -7.17 12.43
CA HIS A 7 -7.90 -6.42 11.35
C HIS A 7 -6.45 -6.09 11.69
N SER A 8 -5.57 -6.09 10.69
CA SER A 8 -4.19 -5.62 10.88
C SER A 8 -4.16 -4.15 11.33
N PRO A 9 -3.14 -3.72 12.08
CA PRO A 9 -3.08 -2.36 12.58
C PRO A 9 -2.94 -1.36 11.42
N ASN A 10 -3.63 -0.23 11.54
CA ASN A 10 -3.45 0.88 10.63
C ASN A 10 -2.11 1.56 10.94
N LEU A 11 -1.12 1.39 10.06
CA LEU A 11 0.22 1.95 10.20
C LEU A 11 0.22 3.49 10.27
N THR A 12 -0.68 4.16 9.56
CA THR A 12 -0.84 5.61 9.64
C THR A 12 -1.23 6.03 11.06
N GLN A 13 -2.18 5.32 11.68
CA GLN A 13 -2.57 5.60 13.07
C GLN A 13 -1.43 5.28 14.06
N GLN A 14 -0.68 4.20 13.84
CA GLN A 14 0.49 3.89 14.68
C GLN A 14 1.59 4.94 14.55
N ASN A 15 1.87 5.43 13.35
CA ASN A 15 2.86 6.47 13.12
C ASN A 15 2.42 7.80 13.73
N ILE A 16 1.14 8.15 13.61
CA ILE A 16 0.56 9.31 14.30
C ILE A 16 0.71 9.17 15.82
N GLN A 17 0.43 7.98 16.37
CA GLN A 17 0.56 7.72 17.80
C GLN A 17 2.02 7.87 18.28
N LYS A 18 2.98 7.35 17.54
CA LYS A 18 4.42 7.55 17.83
C LYS A 18 4.81 9.03 17.78
N LEU A 19 4.28 9.78 16.82
CA LEU A 19 4.51 11.22 16.72
C LEU A 19 3.86 11.99 17.88
N PHE A 20 2.71 11.54 18.40
CA PHE A 20 2.11 12.10 19.62
C PHE A 20 2.98 11.87 20.86
N GLU A 21 3.64 10.71 20.94
CA GLU A 21 4.54 10.37 22.05
C GLU A 21 5.84 11.17 21.98
N LEU A 22 6.39 11.36 20.79
CA LEU A 22 7.66 12.07 20.58
C LEU A 22 7.51 13.60 20.60
N PHE A 23 6.41 14.13 20.06
CA PHE A 23 6.16 15.56 19.89
C PHE A 23 4.76 15.94 20.41
N PRO A 24 4.51 15.84 21.73
CA PRO A 24 3.18 16.09 22.31
C PRO A 24 2.70 17.53 22.10
N HIS A 25 3.63 18.48 21.93
CA HIS A 25 3.32 19.89 21.66
C HIS A 25 2.80 20.14 20.24
N CYS A 26 3.08 19.23 19.29
CA CYS A 26 2.63 19.34 17.90
C CYS A 26 1.23 18.75 17.67
N VAL A 27 0.51 18.37 18.73
CA VAL A 27 -0.83 17.76 18.64
C VAL A 27 -1.89 18.84 18.77
N THR A 28 -2.78 18.93 17.79
CA THR A 28 -3.92 19.84 17.76
C THR A 28 -5.22 19.06 17.58
N GLU A 29 -6.37 19.69 17.83
CA GLU A 29 -7.68 19.10 17.61
C GLU A 29 -8.33 19.72 16.38
N SER A 30 -8.77 18.89 15.43
CA SER A 30 -9.47 19.32 14.22
C SER A 30 -10.83 18.65 14.13
N GLN A 31 -11.82 19.37 13.62
CA GLN A 31 -13.16 18.84 13.38
C GLN A 31 -13.28 18.22 11.99
N ASP A 32 -13.77 16.99 11.92
CA ASP A 32 -14.27 16.36 10.70
C ASP A 32 -15.50 17.13 10.15
N ALA A 33 -15.80 16.96 8.86
CA ALA A 33 -17.03 17.37 8.20
C ALA A 33 -18.33 16.89 8.90
N LYS A 34 -18.24 15.90 9.79
CA LYS A 34 -19.34 15.41 10.65
C LYS A 34 -19.37 16.04 12.05
N GLY A 35 -18.50 17.03 12.34
CA GLY A 35 -18.43 17.74 13.62
C GLY A 35 -17.75 16.96 14.74
N GLN A 36 -17.08 15.84 14.44
CA GLN A 36 -16.35 15.04 15.43
C GLN A 36 -14.91 15.57 15.58
N LEU A 37 -14.50 15.81 16.83
CA LEU A 37 -13.15 16.26 17.17
C LEU A 37 -12.17 15.08 17.10
N HIS A 38 -11.12 15.24 16.29
CA HIS A 38 -10.02 14.28 16.18
C HIS A 38 -8.69 14.97 16.49
N ARG A 39 -7.82 14.28 17.23
CA ARG A 39 -6.44 14.72 17.42
C ARG A 39 -5.68 14.56 16.10
N THR A 40 -5.11 15.64 15.62
CA THR A 40 -4.32 15.73 14.40
C THR A 40 -2.96 16.33 14.71
N ILE A 41 -2.01 16.17 13.79
CA ILE A 41 -0.68 16.75 13.93
C ILE A 41 -0.69 18.13 13.26
N ASP A 42 -0.23 19.14 13.98
CA ASP A 42 0.14 20.42 13.40
C ASP A 42 1.47 20.25 12.66
N PHE A 43 1.39 20.13 11.34
CA PHE A 43 2.56 19.91 10.49
C PHE A 43 3.50 21.11 10.46
N ASP A 44 3.03 22.31 10.78
CA ASP A 44 3.88 23.50 10.76
C ASP A 44 4.70 23.58 12.05
N LEU A 45 4.09 23.25 13.20
CA LEU A 45 4.83 23.10 14.45
C LEU A 45 5.78 21.90 14.43
N LEU A 46 5.36 20.77 13.84
CA LEU A 46 6.24 19.60 13.67
C LEU A 46 7.45 19.91 12.79
N LYS A 47 7.26 20.67 11.71
CA LYS A 47 8.39 21.13 10.88
C LYS A 47 9.36 21.98 11.69
N GLN A 48 8.88 22.91 12.51
CA GLN A 48 9.74 23.79 13.31
C GLN A 48 10.62 22.98 14.28
N GLU A 49 10.05 22.00 14.97
CA GLU A 49 10.79 21.12 15.90
C GLU A 49 11.83 20.25 15.20
N LEU A 50 11.54 19.81 13.96
CA LEU A 50 12.45 18.96 13.18
C LEU A 50 13.48 19.75 12.35
N SER A 51 13.43 21.08 12.36
CA SER A 51 14.26 21.93 11.49
C SER A 51 15.38 22.63 12.25
N GLU A 52 16.52 21.96 12.47
CA GLU A 52 17.76 22.67 12.88
C GLU A 52 18.29 23.63 11.80
N ARG A 53 17.97 23.33 10.53
CA ARG A 53 18.16 24.19 9.37
C ARG A 53 16.90 24.07 8.52
N ILE A 54 16.10 25.12 8.51
CA ILE A 54 14.90 25.20 7.68
C ILE A 54 15.36 25.13 6.22
N VAL A 55 15.23 23.96 5.59
CA VAL A 55 15.32 23.81 4.12
C VAL A 55 13.92 24.11 3.57
N GLU A 56 13.51 25.37 3.72
CA GLU A 56 12.32 25.90 3.07
C GLU A 56 12.64 26.29 1.63
N GLY A 57 11.69 25.96 0.75
CA GLY A 57 11.71 26.35 -0.66
C GLY A 57 11.55 25.15 -1.60
N PRO A 58 11.17 25.42 -2.86
CA PRO A 58 11.18 24.44 -3.95
C PRO A 58 12.62 24.22 -4.41
N GLN A 59 13.53 23.87 -3.51
CA GLN A 59 14.78 23.27 -3.94
C GLN A 59 14.43 21.96 -4.65
N GLU A 60 15.12 21.65 -5.74
CA GLU A 60 14.99 20.41 -6.49
C GLU A 60 15.26 19.21 -5.56
N ARG A 61 14.22 18.76 -4.86
CA ARG A 61 14.26 17.55 -4.07
C ARG A 61 14.25 16.41 -5.07
N TYR A 62 15.36 15.67 -5.14
CA TYR A 62 15.40 14.46 -5.94
C TYR A 62 14.42 13.46 -5.35
N GLN A 63 13.24 13.37 -5.97
CA GLN A 63 12.19 12.44 -5.60
C GLN A 63 11.63 11.80 -6.86
N LEU A 64 11.48 10.47 -6.83
CA LEU A 64 10.70 9.78 -7.85
C LEU A 64 9.21 9.99 -7.52
N ASN A 65 8.50 10.72 -8.38
CA ASN A 65 7.07 10.94 -8.25
C ASN A 65 6.34 10.40 -9.49
N TRP A 66 5.16 9.82 -9.30
CA TRP A 66 4.33 9.26 -10.37
C TRP A 66 2.84 9.40 -10.04
N PRO A 67 1.96 9.49 -11.05
CA PRO A 67 0.52 9.39 -10.87
C PRO A 67 0.15 8.07 -10.17
N GLY A 68 -0.66 8.12 -9.10
CA GLY A 68 -1.04 6.94 -8.31
C GLY A 68 -0.16 6.65 -7.08
N LYS A 69 0.97 7.36 -6.89
CA LYS A 69 1.84 7.18 -5.71
C LYS A 69 1.10 7.34 -4.36
N ARG A 70 0.21 8.33 -4.28
CA ARG A 70 -0.58 8.61 -3.07
C ARG A 70 -1.55 7.47 -2.76
N GLU A 71 -2.19 6.92 -3.78
CA GLU A 71 -3.11 5.78 -3.64
C GLU A 71 -2.35 4.53 -3.24
N ALA A 72 -1.22 4.22 -3.89
CA ALA A 72 -0.37 3.09 -3.53
C ALA A 72 0.06 3.13 -2.04
N LEU A 73 0.37 4.32 -1.53
CA LEU A 73 0.67 4.53 -0.10
C LEU A 73 -0.54 4.28 0.80
N LEU A 74 -1.74 4.72 0.39
CA LEU A 74 -2.97 4.46 1.14
C LEU A 74 -3.28 2.95 1.16
N THR A 75 -3.14 2.27 0.02
CA THR A 75 -3.32 0.82 -0.10
C THR A 75 -2.35 0.06 0.80
N ALA A 76 -1.06 0.44 0.84
CA ALA A 76 -0.07 -0.18 1.72
C ALA A 76 -0.47 -0.08 3.20
N ASN A 77 -0.97 1.09 3.61
CA ASN A 77 -1.35 1.36 5.00
C ASN A 77 -2.76 0.88 5.39
N ALA A 78 -3.57 0.46 4.40
CA ALA A 78 -4.93 0.02 4.64
C ALA A 78 -4.96 -1.28 5.47
N PRO A 79 -5.80 -1.37 6.52
CA PRO A 79 -5.92 -2.58 7.31
C PRO A 79 -6.53 -3.72 6.48
N ILE A 80 -6.17 -4.97 6.78
CA ILE A 80 -6.75 -6.15 6.15
C ILE A 80 -7.71 -6.85 7.11
N ALA A 81 -8.86 -7.31 6.62
CA ALA A 81 -9.85 -8.09 7.38
C ALA A 81 -9.97 -9.54 6.87
N LYS A 82 -8.91 -10.08 6.27
CA LYS A 82 -8.82 -11.48 5.81
C LYS A 82 -8.17 -12.35 6.90
N THR A 83 -8.29 -13.67 6.75
CA THR A 83 -7.64 -14.64 7.64
C THR A 83 -6.99 -15.74 6.82
N LEU A 84 -5.93 -16.35 7.36
CA LEU A 84 -5.35 -17.57 6.79
C LEU A 84 -6.22 -18.77 7.17
N ARG A 85 -6.45 -19.67 6.21
CA ARG A 85 -7.12 -20.95 6.42
C ARG A 85 -6.11 -22.08 6.19
N PRO A 86 -5.90 -22.99 7.17
CA PRO A 86 -4.99 -24.11 6.98
C PRO A 86 -5.57 -25.16 6.02
N CYS A 87 -4.79 -25.57 5.03
CA CYS A 87 -5.12 -26.64 4.07
C CYS A 87 -4.35 -27.92 4.42
N ARG A 88 -4.86 -28.72 5.37
CA ARG A 88 -4.16 -29.92 5.87
C ARG A 88 -3.93 -30.99 4.79
N GLU A 89 -4.85 -31.13 3.85
CA GLU A 89 -4.78 -32.15 2.80
C GLU A 89 -3.61 -31.95 1.84
N GLU A 90 -3.25 -30.69 1.57
CA GLU A 90 -2.13 -30.33 0.69
C GLU A 90 -0.81 -30.09 1.46
N SER A 91 -0.88 -30.12 2.79
CA SER A 91 0.26 -29.82 3.64
C SER A 91 1.11 -31.06 3.89
N VAL A 92 2.43 -30.92 3.71
CA VAL A 92 3.41 -31.93 4.07
C VAL A 92 3.87 -31.72 5.50
N ASN A 93 3.71 -32.73 6.36
CA ASN A 93 4.12 -32.70 7.78
C ASN A 93 3.55 -31.49 8.55
N PHE A 94 2.23 -31.24 8.40
CA PHE A 94 1.56 -30.03 8.90
C PHE A 94 1.91 -29.66 10.35
N ASP A 95 1.92 -30.64 11.27
CA ASP A 95 2.12 -30.37 12.69
C ASP A 95 3.60 -30.19 13.09
N SER A 96 4.57 -30.47 12.20
CA SER A 96 6.01 -30.41 12.52
C SER A 96 6.87 -29.57 11.57
N THR A 97 6.34 -29.17 10.41
CA THR A 97 7.07 -28.33 9.46
C THR A 97 7.28 -26.93 10.02
N GLN A 98 8.45 -26.34 9.72
CA GLN A 98 8.75 -24.93 10.00
C GLN A 98 8.60 -24.05 8.74
N ASN A 99 8.19 -24.65 7.62
CA ASN A 99 8.01 -23.97 6.35
C ASN A 99 6.54 -23.65 6.14
N LEU A 100 6.26 -22.46 5.60
CA LEU A 100 4.92 -21.98 5.29
C LEU A 100 4.80 -21.70 3.79
N PHE A 101 3.70 -22.15 3.20
CA PHE A 101 3.28 -21.78 1.85
C PHE A 101 1.91 -21.09 1.97
N ILE A 102 1.76 -19.92 1.35
CA ILE A 102 0.52 -19.14 1.38
C ILE A 102 0.08 -18.93 -0.06
N GLU A 103 -1.17 -19.31 -0.35
CA GLU A 103 -1.82 -19.05 -1.62
C GLU A 103 -2.72 -17.81 -1.50
N GLY A 104 -2.54 -16.84 -2.40
CA GLY A 104 -3.33 -15.60 -2.45
C GLY A 104 -2.56 -14.42 -3.03
N ASP A 105 -3.15 -13.23 -2.93
CA ASP A 105 -2.44 -11.99 -3.25
C ASP A 105 -1.34 -11.74 -2.19
N ASN A 106 -0.16 -11.34 -2.68
CA ASN A 106 1.03 -11.18 -1.84
C ASN A 106 0.94 -9.97 -0.90
N LEU A 107 0.29 -8.87 -1.28
CA LEU A 107 0.07 -7.74 -0.38
C LEU A 107 -0.78 -8.16 0.81
N ASP A 108 -1.83 -8.95 0.56
CA ASP A 108 -2.67 -9.48 1.61
C ASP A 108 -1.91 -10.44 2.54
N ALA A 109 -1.13 -11.35 1.96
CA ALA A 109 -0.31 -12.29 2.73
C ALA A 109 0.71 -11.56 3.61
N LEU A 110 1.40 -10.54 3.08
CA LEU A 110 2.37 -9.74 3.82
C LEU A 110 1.72 -8.97 4.98
N LYS A 111 0.52 -8.40 4.77
CA LYS A 111 -0.23 -7.73 5.84
C LYS A 111 -0.63 -8.68 6.98
N LEU A 112 -0.99 -9.93 6.65
CA LEU A 112 -1.31 -10.94 7.66
C LEU A 112 -0.06 -11.43 8.42
N LEU A 113 1.06 -11.58 7.72
CA LEU A 113 2.33 -12.00 8.31
C LEU A 113 2.96 -10.91 9.17
N GLN A 114 2.65 -9.64 8.92
CA GLN A 114 3.24 -8.49 9.58
C GLN A 114 3.19 -8.62 11.11
N GLU A 115 2.05 -8.96 11.70
CA GLU A 115 1.91 -9.00 13.17
C GLU A 115 2.81 -10.07 13.82
N THR A 116 2.97 -11.22 13.17
CA THR A 116 3.67 -12.37 13.76
C THR A 116 5.16 -12.38 13.44
N TYR A 117 5.56 -11.88 12.27
CA TYR A 117 6.93 -12.01 11.74
C TYR A 117 7.69 -10.67 11.63
N LEU A 118 7.17 -9.58 12.22
CA LEU A 118 7.84 -8.28 12.18
C LEU A 118 9.28 -8.37 12.72
N GLY A 119 10.25 -7.97 11.89
CA GLY A 119 11.67 -7.97 12.25
C GLY A 119 12.32 -9.36 12.36
N GLN A 120 11.63 -10.44 11.99
CA GLN A 120 12.15 -11.81 12.09
C GLN A 120 12.68 -12.36 10.76
N VAL A 121 12.40 -11.69 9.63
CA VAL A 121 12.83 -12.12 8.30
C VAL A 121 14.28 -11.73 8.05
N LYS A 122 15.15 -12.72 7.86
CA LYS A 122 16.59 -12.51 7.61
C LYS A 122 16.92 -12.13 6.17
N MET A 123 16.19 -12.68 5.21
CA MET A 123 16.42 -12.50 3.77
C MET A 123 15.08 -12.56 3.04
N ILE A 124 14.90 -11.65 2.08
CA ILE A 124 13.78 -11.66 1.14
C ILE A 124 14.36 -11.82 -0.26
N TYR A 125 13.86 -12.80 -1.00
CA TYR A 125 14.15 -12.99 -2.42
C TYR A 125 12.82 -12.94 -3.19
N ILE A 126 12.76 -12.10 -4.20
CA ILE A 126 11.59 -11.92 -5.06
C ILE A 126 12.03 -11.84 -6.53
N ASP A 127 11.20 -12.39 -7.40
CA ASP A 127 11.32 -12.29 -8.86
C ASP A 127 10.03 -11.66 -9.42
N PRO A 128 9.84 -10.34 -9.27
CA PRO A 128 8.63 -9.67 -9.74
C PRO A 128 8.60 -9.64 -11.27
N PRO A 129 7.42 -9.50 -11.90
CA PRO A 129 7.34 -9.41 -13.36
C PRO A 129 8.14 -8.22 -13.88
N TYR A 130 9.01 -8.49 -14.85
CA TYR A 130 9.79 -7.44 -15.51
C TYR A 130 8.88 -6.69 -16.49
N ASN A 131 8.84 -5.38 -16.37
CA ASN A 131 8.00 -4.51 -17.19
C ASN A 131 8.60 -4.37 -18.60
N THR A 132 8.63 -5.45 -19.39
CA THR A 132 9.31 -5.54 -20.70
C THR A 132 8.34 -5.38 -21.89
N GLY A 133 7.15 -4.83 -21.66
CA GLY A 133 6.22 -4.47 -22.73
C GLY A 133 5.42 -5.61 -23.39
N LYS A 134 5.58 -6.86 -22.94
CA LYS A 134 4.92 -8.03 -23.55
C LYS A 134 3.89 -8.73 -22.67
N ASP A 135 4.08 -8.76 -21.35
CA ASP A 135 3.32 -9.67 -20.46
C ASP A 135 2.74 -9.02 -19.20
N PHE A 136 2.70 -7.68 -19.11
CA PHE A 136 2.18 -7.01 -17.91
C PHE A 136 0.67 -6.70 -18.05
N ILE A 137 -0.18 -7.48 -17.39
CA ILE A 137 -1.60 -7.18 -17.19
C ILE A 137 -1.83 -7.08 -15.69
N TYR A 138 -2.12 -5.88 -15.20
CA TYR A 138 -2.53 -5.68 -13.83
C TYR A 138 -3.85 -4.91 -13.79
N ASN A 139 -4.82 -5.47 -13.06
CA ASN A 139 -6.15 -4.92 -12.86
C ASN A 139 -6.24 -4.40 -11.41
N ASP A 140 -5.55 -3.30 -11.11
CA ASP A 140 -5.89 -2.51 -9.91
C ASP A 140 -6.94 -1.49 -10.34
N ASP A 141 -8.19 -1.95 -10.40
CA ASP A 141 -9.34 -1.13 -10.76
C ASP A 141 -9.92 -0.50 -9.48
N PHE A 142 -9.47 0.70 -9.13
CA PHE A 142 -10.09 1.50 -8.08
C PHE A 142 -10.20 2.98 -8.50
N ALA A 143 -11.27 3.25 -9.26
CA ALA A 143 -12.06 4.48 -9.27
C ALA A 143 -11.39 5.81 -9.70
N GLU A 144 -11.14 5.94 -11.00
CA GLU A 144 -11.43 7.15 -11.81
C GLU A 144 -11.69 6.69 -13.25
N ASP A 145 -12.63 7.30 -13.96
CA ASP A 145 -13.30 6.79 -15.19
C ASP A 145 -12.31 6.38 -16.30
N THR A 146 -11.84 5.14 -16.18
CA THR A 146 -10.88 4.49 -17.08
C THR A 146 -11.62 3.82 -18.24
N GLU A 147 -12.93 3.65 -18.09
CA GLU A 147 -13.82 3.03 -19.07
C GLU A 147 -13.87 3.90 -20.33
N ASP A 148 -14.09 5.20 -20.20
CA ASP A 148 -14.12 6.12 -21.34
C ASP A 148 -12.79 6.19 -22.12
N TYR A 149 -11.64 6.12 -21.42
CA TYR A 149 -10.32 6.10 -22.06
C TYR A 149 -10.01 4.76 -22.74
N LEU A 150 -10.38 3.65 -22.11
CA LEU A 150 -10.14 2.29 -22.63
C LEU A 150 -11.06 1.93 -23.80
N ILE A 151 -12.31 2.40 -23.78
CA ILE A 151 -13.26 2.28 -24.90
C ILE A 151 -12.77 3.11 -26.08
N ARG A 152 -12.37 4.38 -25.85
CA ARG A 152 -11.81 5.26 -26.90
C ARG A 152 -10.55 4.70 -27.56
N SER A 153 -9.73 3.98 -26.81
CA SER A 153 -8.45 3.43 -27.31
C SER A 153 -8.55 2.00 -27.86
N ASN A 154 -9.76 1.43 -27.93
CA ASN A 154 -10.03 0.08 -28.44
C ASN A 154 -9.32 -1.03 -27.63
N GLN A 155 -9.13 -0.81 -26.32
CA GLN A 155 -8.36 -1.69 -25.44
C GLN A 155 -9.22 -2.63 -24.58
N LYS A 156 -10.55 -2.54 -24.65
CA LYS A 156 -11.51 -3.46 -23.99
C LYS A 156 -12.60 -3.92 -24.97
N ASP A 157 -13.08 -5.16 -24.80
CA ASP A 157 -14.30 -5.66 -25.46
C ASP A 157 -15.58 -5.23 -24.71
N GLU A 158 -16.76 -5.44 -25.31
CA GLU A 158 -18.07 -5.16 -24.69
C GLU A 158 -18.34 -6.00 -23.42
N ALA A 159 -17.50 -6.99 -23.12
CA ALA A 159 -17.57 -7.82 -21.91
C ALA A 159 -16.59 -7.36 -20.81
N GLY A 160 -15.86 -6.26 -21.02
CA GLY A 160 -14.94 -5.67 -20.04
C GLY A 160 -13.54 -6.29 -20.00
N ASN A 161 -13.23 -7.24 -20.89
CA ASN A 161 -11.92 -7.88 -20.95
C ASN A 161 -10.92 -6.98 -21.68
N ARG A 162 -9.74 -6.75 -21.09
CA ARG A 162 -8.68 -5.93 -21.66
C ARG A 162 -7.94 -6.72 -22.76
N LEU A 163 -7.93 -6.19 -23.99
CA LEU A 163 -7.48 -6.87 -25.20
C LEU A 163 -6.00 -6.62 -25.56
N VAL A 164 -5.30 -5.70 -24.89
CA VAL A 164 -3.94 -5.29 -25.30
C VAL A 164 -2.96 -5.30 -24.12
N ALA A 165 -1.80 -5.93 -24.35
CA ALA A 165 -0.63 -5.91 -23.47
C ALA A 165 -0.16 -4.46 -23.20
N ASN A 166 0.43 -4.20 -22.03
CA ASN A 166 0.97 -2.89 -21.69
C ASN A 166 2.13 -2.53 -22.64
N THR A 167 1.85 -1.81 -23.73
CA THR A 167 2.86 -1.43 -24.72
C THR A 167 3.72 -0.28 -24.20
N ASP A 168 4.98 -0.20 -24.64
CA ASP A 168 5.92 0.88 -24.27
C ASP A 168 5.37 2.29 -24.60
N ALA A 169 4.39 2.38 -25.49
CA ALA A 169 3.71 3.61 -25.86
C ALA A 169 2.62 4.05 -24.85
N ASN A 170 2.31 3.24 -23.84
CA ASN A 170 1.34 3.60 -22.81
C ASN A 170 1.95 4.65 -21.85
N GLY A 171 1.28 5.80 -21.71
CA GLY A 171 1.72 6.87 -20.80
C GLY A 171 1.77 6.46 -19.31
N ARG A 172 1.10 5.36 -18.93
CA ARG A 172 1.13 4.82 -17.55
C ARG A 172 2.11 3.65 -17.34
N PHE A 173 2.91 3.30 -18.34
CA PHE A 173 3.78 2.12 -18.33
C PHE A 173 4.61 1.95 -17.05
N HIS A 174 5.31 2.99 -16.62
CA HIS A 174 6.11 2.94 -15.38
C HIS A 174 5.28 3.16 -14.11
N SER A 175 4.23 3.98 -14.19
CA SER A 175 3.40 4.35 -13.03
C SER A 175 2.61 3.17 -12.48
N ASP A 176 2.12 2.29 -13.36
CA ASP A 176 1.38 1.09 -12.97
C ASP A 176 2.29 0.09 -12.23
N TRP A 177 3.48 -0.16 -12.78
CA TRP A 177 4.46 -1.05 -12.15
C TRP A 177 4.96 -0.50 -10.81
N LEU A 178 5.25 0.82 -10.74
CA LEU A 178 5.65 1.47 -9.50
C LEU A 178 4.55 1.40 -8.43
N SER A 179 3.28 1.59 -8.80
CA SER A 179 2.16 1.51 -7.86
C SER A 179 1.95 0.09 -7.33
N MET A 180 2.09 -0.92 -8.19
CA MET A 180 2.05 -2.33 -7.80
C MET A 180 3.18 -2.66 -6.82
N MET A 181 4.43 -2.33 -7.16
CA MET A 181 5.59 -2.66 -6.33
C MET A 181 5.65 -1.86 -5.03
N TYR A 182 5.20 -0.60 -5.02
CA TYR A 182 5.31 0.26 -3.85
C TYR A 182 4.44 -0.18 -2.67
N SER A 183 3.29 -0.80 -2.95
CA SER A 183 2.35 -1.21 -1.91
C SER A 183 2.77 -2.49 -1.17
N ARG A 184 3.62 -3.32 -1.77
CA ARG A 184 4.06 -4.66 -1.33
C ARG A 184 5.37 -4.59 -0.57
#